data_AF-G8RTL0-F1
#
_entry.id   AF-G8RTL0-F1
#
_cell.length_a   1.000
_cell.length_b   1.000
_cell.length_c   1.000
_cell.angle_alpha   90.00
_cell.angle_beta   90.00
_cell.angle_gamma   90.00
#
_symmetry.space_group_name_H-M   'P 1'
#
loop_
_entity.id
_entity.type
_entity.pdbx_description
1 polymer ?
#
loop_
_entity_poly.entity_id
_entity_poly.type
_entity_poly.pdbx_seq_one_letter_code
_entity_poly.pdbx_strand_id
1 'polypeptide(L)'
;MTKARLRIFSALLVLSLGGTTAAAIVDHNGAAEGAQPAPPASAMPSPHAQRQDNRPPLLVIGDSFVAGAGVAYEGETYPALLADATDMRLMVDGQGGTGFINDARGTGNGHTSKLIDRLAADGEKFPDASLVVIDAGRNDLRFPIDQVGDAASEYLNHARAQWPTADIVVVVPTFITPDAFERYEDVRNRLENSAAKIGAIVIDPIAEGWYDNVDVSTLLAADRVHPNSEGALRIADRMEKSLRSLGLVRSAA
;
A
#
# COMPACT_ATOMS: atom_id res chain seq x y z
N MET A 1 -19.64 -37.49 0.20
CA MET A 1 -18.53 -37.54 1.18
C MET A 1 -17.23 -37.57 0.40
N THR A 2 -16.66 -36.39 0.11
CA THR A 2 -15.53 -36.26 -0.82
C THR A 2 -14.30 -35.85 -0.03
N LYS A 3 -13.24 -36.66 -0.12
CA LYS A 3 -12.02 -36.57 0.68
C LYS A 3 -11.21 -35.32 0.27
N ALA A 4 -10.96 -34.43 1.23
CA ALA A 4 -10.02 -33.32 1.09
C ALA A 4 -8.58 -33.85 1.01
N ARG A 5 -7.82 -33.37 0.01
CA ARG A 5 -6.37 -33.64 -0.12
C ARG A 5 -5.62 -32.45 0.46
N LEU A 6 -4.98 -32.68 1.61
CA LEU A 6 -4.06 -31.76 2.26
C LEU A 6 -2.73 -31.74 1.49
N ARG A 7 -2.26 -30.56 1.06
CA ARG A 7 -0.93 -30.36 0.47
C ARG A 7 -0.05 -29.61 1.46
N ILE A 8 1.02 -30.27 1.89
CA ILE A 8 2.05 -29.73 2.78
C ILE A 8 3.09 -29.01 1.92
N PHE A 9 3.43 -27.76 2.26
CA PHE A 9 4.57 -27.04 1.69
C PHE A 9 5.78 -27.19 2.62
N SER A 10 6.90 -27.64 2.06
CA SER A 10 8.18 -27.77 2.76
C SER A 10 8.95 -26.46 2.70
N ALA A 11 9.41 -25.96 3.86
CA ALA A 11 10.32 -24.81 3.96
C ALA A 11 11.79 -25.30 3.95
N LEU A 12 12.62 -24.68 3.10
CA LEU A 12 14.08 -24.86 3.11
C LEU A 12 14.70 -23.88 4.13
N LEU A 13 15.54 -24.42 5.02
CA LEU A 13 16.31 -23.69 6.02
C LEU A 13 17.74 -23.47 5.51
N VAL A 14 18.23 -22.22 5.53
CA VAL A 14 19.64 -21.89 5.29
C VAL A 14 20.28 -21.48 6.62
N LEU A 15 21.27 -22.26 7.08
CA LEU A 15 22.13 -21.93 8.22
C LEU A 15 23.33 -21.10 7.75
N SER A 16 23.66 -20.04 8.48
CA SER A 16 24.97 -19.38 8.41
C SER A 16 25.68 -19.47 9.76
N LEU A 17 26.84 -20.14 9.76
CA LEU A 17 27.84 -20.14 10.82
C LEU A 17 28.68 -18.86 10.76
N GLY A 18 29.05 -18.32 11.93
CA GLY A 18 30.10 -17.31 12.07
C GLY A 18 30.52 -17.18 13.53
N GLY A 19 31.70 -17.71 13.87
CA GLY A 19 32.26 -17.71 15.23
C GLY A 19 33.37 -16.68 15.45
N THR A 20 33.61 -16.40 16.74
CA THR A 20 34.90 -16.03 17.40
C THR A 20 35.45 -14.62 17.11
N THR A 21 36.03 -13.82 18.03
CA THR A 21 36.64 -14.01 19.37
C THR A 21 36.83 -12.65 20.06
N ALA A 22 37.07 -12.65 21.38
CA ALA A 22 37.21 -11.49 22.26
C ALA A 22 38.67 -11.02 22.49
N ALA A 23 38.75 -9.78 23.01
CA ALA A 23 39.73 -9.18 23.94
C ALA A 23 41.06 -8.59 23.41
N ALA A 24 41.30 -7.31 23.72
CA ALA A 24 42.33 -6.87 24.67
C ALA A 24 42.20 -5.36 24.98
N ILE A 25 42.22 -5.02 26.27
CA ILE A 25 42.32 -3.68 26.84
C ILE A 25 43.81 -3.35 26.98
N VAL A 26 44.25 -2.19 26.51
CA VAL A 26 45.51 -1.57 26.93
C VAL A 26 45.23 -0.10 27.25
N ASP A 27 45.39 0.22 28.53
CA ASP A 27 45.31 1.56 29.10
C ASP A 27 46.71 2.19 29.05
N HIS A 28 46.80 3.43 28.55
CA HIS A 28 48.01 4.24 28.66
C HIS A 28 47.64 5.70 28.91
N ASN A 29 47.57 6.05 30.20
CA ASN A 29 47.60 7.42 30.67
C ASN A 29 48.99 8.03 30.42
N GLY A 30 49.09 8.93 29.44
CA GLY A 30 50.25 9.79 29.22
C GLY A 30 49.76 11.22 28.98
N ALA A 31 49.96 12.09 29.97
CA ALA A 31 49.73 13.53 29.85
C ALA A 31 50.86 14.19 29.04
N ALA A 32 50.51 15.03 28.06
CA ALA A 32 51.43 16.02 27.49
C ALA A 32 50.66 17.22 26.90
N GLU A 33 50.88 18.37 27.53
CA GLU A 33 51.02 19.73 26.98
C GLU A 33 50.51 20.06 25.55
N GLY A 34 49.56 21.00 25.48
CA GLY A 34 49.53 22.13 24.52
C GLY A 34 49.43 21.85 23.02
N ALA A 35 48.21 21.84 22.47
CA ALA A 35 47.94 22.04 21.04
C ALA A 35 46.98 23.21 20.82
N GLN A 36 47.42 24.23 20.06
CA GLN A 36 46.61 25.38 19.65
C GLN A 36 45.45 24.95 18.73
N PRO A 37 44.27 25.60 18.78
CA PRO A 37 43.16 25.27 17.89
C PRO A 37 43.49 25.65 16.44
N ALA A 38 43.34 24.70 15.53
CA ALA A 38 43.42 24.93 14.09
C ALA A 38 42.26 25.81 13.60
N PRO A 39 42.46 26.63 12.55
CA PRO A 39 41.39 27.47 11.98
C PRO A 39 40.25 26.60 11.41
N PRO A 40 39.00 27.09 11.39
CA PRO A 40 37.86 26.29 10.95
C PRO A 40 38.04 25.91 9.48
N ALA A 41 38.05 24.60 9.21
CA ALA A 41 37.96 24.06 7.86
C ALA A 41 36.67 24.59 7.23
N SER A 42 36.80 25.27 6.08
CA SER A 42 35.66 25.64 5.25
C SER A 42 34.90 24.36 4.89
N ALA A 43 33.67 24.24 5.38
CA ALA A 43 32.82 23.09 5.09
C ALA A 43 32.57 23.01 3.58
N MET A 44 33.09 21.97 2.93
CA MET A 44 32.63 21.63 1.59
C MET A 44 31.15 21.21 1.68
N PRO A 45 30.29 21.60 0.72
CA PRO A 45 28.92 21.12 0.70
C PRO A 45 28.92 19.59 0.56
N SER A 46 28.31 18.90 1.52
CA SER A 46 28.20 17.44 1.53
C SER A 46 27.50 16.93 0.25
N PRO A 47 27.95 15.82 -0.37
CA PRO A 47 27.34 15.25 -1.59
C PRO A 47 25.94 14.64 -1.39
N HIS A 48 25.30 14.84 -0.24
CA HIS A 48 24.07 14.15 0.18
C HIS A 48 22.92 15.10 0.50
N ALA A 49 22.87 16.27 -0.14
CA ALA A 49 21.56 16.88 -0.36
C ALA A 49 20.78 15.92 -1.27
N GLN A 50 20.08 14.94 -0.68
CA GLN A 50 19.03 14.20 -1.36
C GLN A 50 18.21 15.26 -2.08
N ARG A 51 18.15 15.20 -3.41
CA ARG A 51 17.23 16.04 -4.16
C ARG A 51 15.88 15.84 -3.51
N GLN A 52 15.36 16.88 -2.87
CA GLN A 52 14.03 16.82 -2.30
C GLN A 52 13.10 16.51 -3.47
N ASP A 53 12.46 15.35 -3.40
CA ASP A 53 11.46 14.96 -4.36
C ASP A 53 10.22 15.83 -4.09
N ASN A 54 10.12 16.92 -4.85
CA ASN A 54 9.09 17.94 -4.70
C ASN A 54 7.76 17.53 -5.33
N ARG A 55 7.64 16.29 -5.83
CA ARG A 55 6.38 15.76 -6.35
C ARG A 55 5.34 15.65 -5.21
N PRO A 56 4.06 15.91 -5.49
CA PRO A 56 2.99 15.75 -4.51
C PRO A 56 2.97 14.32 -3.94
N PRO A 57 2.86 14.13 -2.62
CA PRO A 57 2.87 12.80 -2.01
C PRO A 57 1.54 12.06 -2.19
N LEU A 58 1.63 10.88 -2.81
CA LEU A 58 0.56 9.90 -3.00
C LEU A 58 0.76 8.75 -2.01
N LEU A 59 -0.20 8.52 -1.12
CA LEU A 59 -0.26 7.33 -0.29
C LEU A 59 -1.28 6.34 -0.85
N VAL A 60 -0.87 5.11 -1.11
CA VAL A 60 -1.78 4.01 -1.48
C VAL A 60 -1.79 2.96 -0.39
N ILE A 61 -2.96 2.71 0.20
CA ILE A 61 -3.17 1.78 1.30
C ILE A 61 -4.08 0.65 0.83
N GLY A 62 -3.72 -0.58 1.15
CA GLY A 62 -4.60 -1.69 0.85
C GLY A 62 -4.05 -3.07 1.13
N ASP A 63 -4.52 -4.01 0.32
CA ASP A 63 -4.27 -5.44 0.46
C ASP A 63 -3.15 -5.94 -0.46
N SER A 64 -3.24 -7.20 -0.93
CA SER A 64 -2.25 -7.82 -1.81
C SER A 64 -2.14 -7.13 -3.17
N PHE A 65 -3.19 -6.47 -3.66
CA PHE A 65 -3.14 -5.72 -4.92
C PHE A 65 -2.20 -4.51 -4.78
N VAL A 66 -2.33 -3.77 -3.68
CA VAL A 66 -1.45 -2.64 -3.33
C VAL A 66 -0.04 -3.14 -3.01
N ALA A 67 0.09 -4.29 -2.34
CA ALA A 67 1.37 -4.89 -2.01
C ALA A 67 2.15 -5.42 -3.23
N GLY A 68 1.57 -5.40 -4.43
CA GLY A 68 2.23 -5.88 -5.65
C GLY A 68 2.25 -7.40 -5.82
N ALA A 69 1.32 -8.13 -5.21
CA ALA A 69 1.20 -9.55 -5.47
C ALA A 69 0.93 -9.80 -6.96
N GLY A 70 1.61 -10.78 -7.55
CA GLY A 70 1.46 -11.15 -8.97
C GLY A 70 2.41 -10.43 -9.94
N VAL A 71 3.15 -9.41 -9.49
CA VAL A 71 4.22 -8.76 -10.28
C VAL A 71 5.61 -9.10 -9.75
N ALA A 72 6.62 -9.06 -10.62
CA ALA A 72 7.99 -9.45 -10.29
C ALA A 72 8.85 -8.27 -9.80
N TYR A 73 8.53 -7.05 -10.24
CA TYR A 73 9.33 -5.85 -9.99
C TYR A 73 8.49 -4.78 -9.30
N GLU A 74 9.09 -4.07 -8.34
CA GLU A 74 8.40 -3.02 -7.58
C GLU A 74 7.86 -1.89 -8.48
N GLY A 75 8.61 -1.54 -9.54
CA GLY A 75 8.19 -0.54 -10.53
C GLY A 75 7.04 -0.98 -11.43
N GLU A 76 6.63 -2.26 -11.39
CA GLU A 76 5.47 -2.77 -12.13
C GLU A 76 4.22 -2.90 -11.27
N THR A 77 4.30 -2.54 -9.98
CA THR A 77 3.11 -2.50 -9.12
C THR A 77 2.18 -1.39 -9.59
N TYR A 78 0.86 -1.57 -9.50
CA TYR A 78 -0.07 -0.53 -9.93
C TYR A 78 0.14 0.80 -9.17
N PRO A 79 0.50 0.83 -7.87
CA PRO A 79 0.79 2.10 -7.20
C PRO A 79 2.02 2.81 -7.78
N ALA A 80 3.07 2.06 -8.16
CA ALA A 80 4.25 2.61 -8.83
C ALA A 80 3.89 3.20 -10.20
N LEU A 81 3.18 2.42 -11.02
CA LEU A 81 2.73 2.87 -12.35
C LEU A 81 1.80 4.09 -12.25
N LEU A 82 0.91 4.12 -11.26
CA LEU A 82 0.03 5.26 -11.01
C LEU A 82 0.81 6.51 -10.60
N ALA A 83 1.78 6.36 -9.70
CA ALA A 83 2.60 7.48 -9.25
C ALA A 83 3.42 8.08 -10.39
N ASP A 84 3.99 7.23 -11.25
CA ASP A 84 4.71 7.67 -12.45
C ASP A 84 3.77 8.39 -13.44
N ALA A 85 2.58 7.84 -13.69
CA ALA A 85 1.59 8.43 -14.59
C ALA A 85 1.04 9.78 -14.09
N THR A 86 1.03 10.00 -12.78
CA THR A 86 0.49 11.21 -12.13
C THR A 86 1.54 12.21 -11.69
N ASP A 87 2.84 11.92 -11.93
CA ASP A 87 3.99 12.70 -11.43
C ASP A 87 3.93 12.95 -9.91
N MET A 88 3.56 11.92 -9.17
CA MET A 88 3.44 11.94 -7.71
C MET A 88 4.55 11.12 -7.06
N ARG A 89 4.92 11.49 -5.83
CA ARG A 89 5.84 10.70 -5.01
C ARG A 89 5.07 9.61 -4.29
N LEU A 90 5.40 8.35 -4.59
CA LEU A 90 4.71 7.20 -4.03
C LEU A 90 5.10 6.93 -2.57
N MET A 91 4.09 6.60 -1.76
CA MET A 91 4.15 5.99 -0.45
C MET A 91 3.14 4.83 -0.43
N VAL A 92 3.51 3.69 0.14
CA VAL A 92 2.69 2.47 0.09
C VAL A 92 2.55 1.85 1.48
N ASP A 93 1.32 1.46 1.80
CA ASP A 93 0.97 0.53 2.88
C ASP A 93 0.08 -0.61 2.35
N GLY A 94 0.71 -1.58 1.66
CA GLY A 94 0.05 -2.79 1.16
C GLY A 94 0.39 -4.00 2.02
N GLN A 95 -0.62 -4.74 2.50
CA GLN A 95 -0.38 -6.01 3.20
C GLN A 95 -1.29 -7.12 2.68
N GLY A 96 -0.66 -8.21 2.22
CA GLY A 96 -1.37 -9.29 1.55
C GLY A 96 -2.41 -9.99 2.44
N GLY A 97 -3.62 -10.17 1.89
CA GLY A 97 -4.71 -10.90 2.52
C GLY A 97 -5.46 -10.13 3.61
N THR A 98 -5.06 -8.89 3.92
CA THR A 98 -5.70 -8.08 4.97
C THR A 98 -6.85 -7.25 4.41
N GLY A 99 -7.58 -6.60 5.32
CA GLY A 99 -8.75 -5.81 5.04
C GLY A 99 -9.15 -4.95 6.23
N PHE A 100 -10.36 -4.39 6.20
CA PHE A 100 -10.90 -3.59 7.29
C PHE A 100 -11.10 -4.42 8.57
N ILE A 101 -11.56 -5.66 8.44
CA ILE A 101 -11.71 -6.59 9.57
C ILE A 101 -10.77 -7.79 9.48
N ASN A 102 -10.40 -8.20 8.26
CA ASN A 102 -9.51 -9.34 8.07
C ASN A 102 -8.04 -8.99 8.38
N ASP A 103 -7.45 -9.68 9.35
CA ASP A 103 -6.06 -9.50 9.75
C ASP A 103 -5.06 -10.44 9.05
N ALA A 104 -5.55 -11.37 8.21
CA ALA A 104 -4.77 -12.39 7.50
C ALA A 104 -3.86 -13.28 8.37
N ARG A 105 -4.06 -13.33 9.70
CA ARG A 105 -3.17 -14.10 10.58
C ARG A 105 -3.27 -15.60 10.30
N GLY A 106 -2.12 -16.27 10.33
CA GLY A 106 -2.03 -17.72 10.10
C GLY A 106 -2.13 -18.16 8.63
N THR A 107 -2.08 -17.22 7.68
CA THR A 107 -2.14 -17.51 6.23
C THR A 107 -0.78 -17.79 5.59
N GLY A 108 0.31 -17.69 6.35
CA GLY A 108 1.68 -17.77 5.82
C GLY A 108 2.24 -16.43 5.34
N ASN A 109 1.46 -15.35 5.38
CA ASN A 109 1.88 -13.98 5.02
C ASN A 109 2.74 -13.28 6.10
N GLY A 110 3.23 -14.02 7.09
CA GLY A 110 4.01 -13.48 8.20
C GLY A 110 3.16 -12.73 9.23
N HIS A 111 3.73 -11.68 9.83
CA HIS A 111 3.04 -10.83 10.79
C HIS A 111 2.14 -9.84 10.06
N THR A 112 0.84 -10.09 10.10
CA THR A 112 -0.17 -9.27 9.46
C THR A 112 -1.17 -8.69 10.46
N SER A 113 -1.72 -7.54 10.09
CA SER A 113 -2.66 -6.75 10.86
C SER A 113 -3.73 -6.18 9.95
N LYS A 114 -4.97 -6.10 10.45
CA LYS A 114 -6.05 -5.39 9.75
C LYS A 114 -5.70 -3.90 9.62
N LEU A 115 -6.33 -3.21 8.67
CA LEU A 115 -5.99 -1.83 8.30
C LEU A 115 -5.93 -0.87 9.49
N ILE A 116 -6.93 -0.89 10.38
CA ILE A 116 -7.02 0.04 11.52
C ILE A 116 -5.82 -0.08 12.48
N ASP A 117 -5.23 -1.27 12.60
CA ASP A 117 -4.11 -1.52 13.51
C ASP A 117 -2.77 -0.97 12.96
N ARG A 118 -2.72 -0.61 11.67
CA ARG A 118 -1.53 -0.02 11.02
C ARG A 118 -1.61 1.50 10.91
N LEU A 119 -2.83 2.04 10.89
CA LEU A 119 -3.13 3.44 10.57
C LEU A 119 -2.37 4.49 11.41
N ALA A 120 -2.14 4.22 12.69
CA ALA A 120 -1.37 5.14 13.54
C ALA A 120 0.09 5.27 13.05
N ALA A 121 0.73 4.13 12.76
CA ALA A 121 2.09 4.09 12.23
C ALA A 121 2.16 4.67 10.81
N ASP A 122 1.12 4.46 9.98
CA ASP A 122 1.04 5.07 8.65
C ASP A 122 1.00 6.60 8.73
N GLY A 123 0.19 7.16 9.65
CA GLY A 123 0.12 8.60 9.88
C GLY A 123 1.45 9.19 10.36
N GLU A 124 2.19 8.48 11.22
CA GLU A 124 3.53 8.88 11.66
C GLU A 124 4.57 8.80 10.54
N LYS A 125 4.50 7.76 9.71
CA LYS A 125 5.46 7.50 8.63
C LYS A 125 5.22 8.40 7.41
N PHE A 126 3.97 8.74 7.13
CA PHE A 126 3.54 9.48 5.95
C PHE A 126 2.70 10.72 6.32
N PRO A 127 3.23 11.63 7.16
CA PRO A 127 2.45 12.74 7.70
C PRO A 127 2.11 13.80 6.63
N ASP A 128 2.81 13.79 5.50
CA ASP A 128 2.70 14.77 4.43
C ASP A 128 1.79 14.33 3.28
N ALA A 129 1.16 13.15 3.35
CA ALA A 129 0.31 12.63 2.27
C ALA A 129 -0.76 13.67 1.83
N SER A 130 -0.81 13.92 0.52
CA SER A 130 -1.70 14.92 -0.09
C SER A 130 -2.88 14.28 -0.81
N LEU A 131 -2.68 13.08 -1.35
CA LEU A 131 -3.72 12.21 -1.88
C LEU A 131 -3.56 10.83 -1.23
N VAL A 132 -4.63 10.32 -0.62
CA VAL A 132 -4.67 9.00 0.02
C VAL A 132 -5.68 8.14 -0.73
N VAL A 133 -5.20 7.08 -1.37
CA VAL A 133 -6.03 6.07 -2.03
C VAL A 133 -6.14 4.85 -1.13
N ILE A 134 -7.37 4.50 -0.75
CA ILE A 134 -7.68 3.33 0.07
C ILE A 134 -8.34 2.29 -0.83
N ASP A 135 -7.56 1.29 -1.22
CA ASP A 135 -7.98 0.19 -2.10
C ASP A 135 -7.91 -1.14 -1.32
N ALA A 136 -8.95 -1.38 -0.52
CA ALA A 136 -9.05 -2.51 0.39
C ALA A 136 -10.48 -3.09 0.39
N GLY A 137 -10.68 -4.20 1.08
CA GLY A 137 -12.01 -4.81 1.25
C GLY A 137 -12.18 -6.16 0.54
N ARG A 138 -11.31 -6.51 -0.42
CA ARG A 138 -11.41 -7.77 -1.19
C ARG A 138 -11.41 -8.99 -0.28
N ASN A 139 -10.57 -8.95 0.75
CA ASN A 139 -10.46 -10.03 1.72
C ASN A 139 -11.53 -9.98 2.81
N ASP A 140 -12.36 -8.94 2.86
CA ASP A 140 -13.46 -8.82 3.82
C ASP A 140 -14.79 -9.36 3.26
N LEU A 141 -14.89 -9.63 1.95
CA LEU A 141 -16.13 -10.04 1.28
C LEU A 141 -16.78 -11.32 1.83
N ARG A 142 -16.02 -12.14 2.57
CA ARG A 142 -16.52 -13.34 3.26
C ARG A 142 -17.18 -13.08 4.61
N PHE A 143 -17.07 -11.87 5.15
CA PHE A 143 -17.58 -11.52 6.48
C PHE A 143 -18.99 -10.91 6.41
N PRO A 144 -19.70 -10.82 7.55
CA PRO A 144 -20.97 -10.11 7.61
C PRO A 144 -20.80 -8.64 7.21
N ILE A 145 -21.62 -8.15 6.28
CA ILE A 145 -21.45 -6.82 5.67
C ILE A 145 -21.62 -5.67 6.65
N ASP A 146 -22.42 -5.86 7.69
CA ASP A 146 -22.60 -4.86 8.73
C ASP A 146 -21.27 -4.65 9.47
N GLN A 147 -20.56 -5.73 9.80
CA GLN A 147 -19.24 -5.65 10.45
C GLN A 147 -18.19 -5.04 9.52
N VAL A 148 -18.21 -5.39 8.23
CA VAL A 148 -17.29 -4.79 7.24
C VAL A 148 -17.56 -3.30 7.08
N GLY A 149 -18.83 -2.91 6.98
CA GLY A 149 -19.23 -1.51 6.83
C GLY A 149 -18.89 -0.67 8.07
N ASP A 150 -19.11 -1.21 9.27
CA ASP A 150 -18.76 -0.54 10.52
C ASP A 150 -17.24 -0.36 10.64
N ALA A 151 -16.46 -1.41 10.36
CA ALA A 151 -14.99 -1.36 10.38
C ALA A 151 -14.43 -0.40 9.32
N ALA A 152 -15.01 -0.38 8.12
CA ALA A 152 -14.64 0.58 7.09
C ALA A 152 -14.99 2.02 7.50
N SER A 153 -16.17 2.25 8.10
CA SER A 153 -16.55 3.57 8.61
C SER A 153 -15.60 4.04 9.71
N GLU A 154 -15.22 3.17 10.64
CA GLU A 154 -14.24 3.47 11.69
C GLU A 154 -12.89 3.84 11.07
N TYR A 155 -12.38 3.00 10.17
CA TYR A 155 -11.11 3.26 9.50
C TYR A 155 -11.10 4.60 8.77
N LEU A 156 -12.14 4.90 7.98
CA LEU A 156 -12.23 6.15 7.22
C LEU A 156 -12.28 7.38 8.14
N ASN A 157 -13.02 7.34 9.24
CA ASN A 157 -13.04 8.42 10.23
C ASN A 157 -11.65 8.69 10.82
N HIS A 158 -10.91 7.64 11.16
CA HIS A 158 -9.55 7.77 11.69
C HIS A 158 -8.55 8.21 10.61
N ALA A 159 -8.71 7.75 9.37
CA ALA A 159 -7.85 8.16 8.25
C ALA A 159 -7.99 9.66 7.97
N ARG A 160 -9.23 10.19 7.99
CA ARG A 160 -9.46 11.63 7.90
C ARG A 160 -8.82 12.40 9.06
N ALA A 161 -8.78 11.83 10.26
CA ALA A 161 -8.09 12.47 11.39
C ALA A 161 -6.56 12.51 11.21
N GLN A 162 -5.96 11.48 10.61
CA GLN A 162 -4.52 11.46 10.31
C GLN A 162 -4.14 12.39 9.16
N TRP A 163 -4.98 12.46 8.12
CA TRP A 163 -4.75 13.29 6.94
C TRP A 163 -5.89 14.30 6.75
N PRO A 164 -5.97 15.35 7.61
CA PRO A 164 -7.11 16.25 7.65
C PRO A 164 -7.27 17.10 6.38
N THR A 165 -6.19 17.33 5.64
CA THR A 165 -6.19 18.16 4.43
C THR A 165 -5.99 17.38 3.14
N ALA A 166 -5.78 16.05 3.22
CA ALA A 166 -5.57 15.25 2.02
C ALA A 166 -6.88 15.02 1.25
N ASP A 167 -6.79 14.88 -0.05
CA ASP A 167 -7.86 14.25 -0.81
C ASP A 167 -7.86 12.75 -0.47
N ILE A 168 -9.01 12.21 -0.04
CA ILE A 168 -9.15 10.79 0.29
C ILE A 168 -10.05 10.16 -0.75
N VAL A 169 -9.53 9.12 -1.40
CA VAL A 169 -10.21 8.31 -2.40
C VAL A 169 -10.37 6.89 -1.85
N VAL A 170 -11.59 6.37 -1.92
CA VAL A 170 -11.92 5.00 -1.52
C VAL A 170 -12.31 4.22 -2.76
N VAL A 171 -11.69 3.07 -2.97
CA VAL A 171 -11.98 2.21 -4.12
C VAL A 171 -12.94 1.11 -3.68
N VAL A 172 -14.05 0.94 -4.40
CA VAL A 172 -14.97 -0.19 -4.14
C VAL A 172 -14.23 -1.51 -4.38
N PRO A 173 -14.21 -2.45 -3.41
CA PRO A 173 -13.41 -3.67 -3.50
C PRO A 173 -13.82 -4.52 -4.69
N THR A 174 -12.90 -4.66 -5.65
CA THR A 174 -13.17 -5.32 -6.93
C THR A 174 -11.97 -6.16 -7.37
N PHE A 175 -12.21 -7.40 -7.79
CA PHE A 175 -11.21 -8.24 -8.47
C PHE A 175 -11.12 -7.88 -9.96
N ILE A 176 -10.17 -8.45 -10.71
CA ILE A 176 -10.05 -8.21 -12.16
C ILE A 176 -11.15 -8.99 -12.90
N THR A 177 -12.35 -8.42 -12.89
CA THR A 177 -13.57 -8.99 -13.48
C THR A 177 -14.58 -7.89 -13.78
N PRO A 178 -15.36 -7.99 -14.87
CA PRO A 178 -16.51 -7.10 -15.09
C PRO A 178 -17.70 -7.45 -14.19
N ASP A 179 -17.70 -8.64 -13.59
CA ASP A 179 -18.84 -9.15 -12.84
C ASP A 179 -18.84 -8.67 -11.38
N ALA A 180 -19.94 -8.05 -10.98
CA ALA A 180 -20.21 -7.72 -9.58
C ALA A 180 -20.35 -9.00 -8.74
N PHE A 181 -19.83 -8.97 -7.51
CA PHE A 181 -20.07 -10.05 -6.54
C PHE A 181 -21.48 -9.96 -5.93
N GLU A 182 -21.98 -11.05 -5.36
CA GLU A 182 -23.39 -11.20 -4.90
C GLU A 182 -23.91 -10.04 -4.03
N ARG A 183 -23.04 -9.43 -3.22
CA ARG A 183 -23.38 -8.36 -2.25
C ARG A 183 -22.79 -7.00 -2.61
N TYR A 184 -22.48 -6.80 -3.88
CA TYR A 184 -21.77 -5.62 -4.38
C TYR A 184 -22.49 -4.31 -4.02
N GLU A 185 -23.79 -4.20 -4.30
CA GLU A 185 -24.57 -2.98 -4.02
C GLU A 185 -24.56 -2.61 -2.53
N ASP A 186 -24.68 -3.59 -1.64
CA ASP A 186 -24.66 -3.34 -0.21
C ASP A 186 -23.30 -2.82 0.26
N VAL A 187 -22.19 -3.38 -0.27
CA VAL A 187 -20.83 -2.96 0.10
C VAL A 187 -20.57 -1.56 -0.44
N ARG A 188 -20.90 -1.35 -1.72
CA ARG A 188 -20.81 -0.07 -2.43
C ARG A 188 -21.54 1.02 -1.66
N ASN A 189 -22.83 0.83 -1.36
CA ASN A 189 -23.65 1.82 -0.66
C ASN A 189 -23.11 2.13 0.74
N ARG A 190 -22.60 1.14 1.47
CA ARG A 190 -22.00 1.37 2.80
C ARG A 190 -20.69 2.16 2.71
N LEU A 191 -19.84 1.85 1.74
CA LEU A 191 -18.60 2.60 1.52
C LEU A 191 -18.89 4.04 1.08
N GLU A 192 -19.84 4.25 0.16
CA GLU A 192 -20.28 5.60 -0.26
C GLU A 192 -20.79 6.41 0.92
N ASN A 193 -21.67 5.84 1.75
CA ASN A 193 -22.18 6.51 2.94
C ASN A 193 -21.08 6.85 3.95
N SER A 194 -20.10 5.97 4.15
CA SER A 194 -18.97 6.20 5.05
C SER A 194 -17.99 7.25 4.49
N ALA A 195 -17.68 7.19 3.19
CA ALA A 195 -16.83 8.15 2.51
C ALA A 195 -17.45 9.55 2.52
N ALA A 196 -18.75 9.66 2.26
CA ALA A 196 -19.46 10.95 2.28
C ALA A 196 -19.37 11.67 3.64
N LYS A 197 -19.41 10.93 4.76
CA LYS A 197 -19.29 11.50 6.12
C LYS A 197 -17.96 12.20 6.39
N ILE A 198 -16.89 11.79 5.70
CA ILE A 198 -15.54 12.34 5.84
C ILE A 198 -15.11 13.20 4.65
N GLY A 199 -16.03 13.49 3.71
CA GLY A 199 -15.73 14.19 2.47
C GLY A 199 -14.74 13.45 1.56
N ALA A 200 -14.71 12.13 1.61
CA ALA A 200 -13.93 11.31 0.69
C ALA A 200 -14.72 11.04 -0.60
N ILE A 201 -14.00 10.76 -1.68
CA ILE A 201 -14.55 10.43 -2.99
C ILE A 201 -14.48 8.91 -3.19
N VAL A 202 -15.50 8.33 -3.81
CA VAL A 202 -15.51 6.90 -4.15
C VAL A 202 -15.22 6.73 -5.64
N ILE A 203 -14.30 5.81 -5.95
CA ILE A 203 -14.07 5.27 -7.30
C ILE A 203 -14.60 3.85 -7.31
N ASP A 204 -15.37 3.52 -8.36
CA ASP A 204 -16.07 2.26 -8.46
C ASP A 204 -15.68 1.53 -9.75
N PRO A 205 -14.74 0.57 -9.69
CA PRO A 205 -14.23 -0.11 -10.87
C PRO A 205 -15.29 -0.84 -11.70
N ILE A 206 -16.34 -1.37 -11.06
CA ILE A 206 -17.45 -2.03 -11.75
C ILE A 206 -18.33 -0.98 -12.44
N ALA A 207 -18.75 0.06 -11.72
CA ALA A 207 -19.61 1.10 -12.31
C ALA A 207 -18.92 1.89 -13.43
N GLU A 208 -17.59 2.02 -13.38
CA GLU A 208 -16.77 2.66 -14.42
C GLU A 208 -16.37 1.71 -15.57
N GLY A 209 -16.78 0.43 -15.53
CA GLY A 209 -16.52 -0.53 -16.60
C GLY A 209 -15.03 -0.79 -16.81
N TRP A 210 -14.26 -0.91 -15.73
CA TRP A 210 -12.80 -1.09 -15.81
C TRP A 210 -12.41 -2.33 -16.61
N TYR A 211 -13.24 -3.36 -16.61
CA TYR A 211 -12.97 -4.65 -17.24
C TYR A 211 -14.01 -5.04 -18.31
N ASP A 212 -14.91 -4.11 -18.67
CA ASP A 212 -15.91 -4.35 -19.71
C ASP A 212 -15.23 -4.62 -21.06
N ASN A 213 -15.67 -5.69 -21.72
CA ASN A 213 -15.15 -6.13 -23.02
C ASN A 213 -13.63 -6.40 -23.02
N VAL A 214 -13.07 -6.80 -21.88
CA VAL A 214 -11.67 -7.20 -21.74
C VAL A 214 -11.57 -8.71 -21.52
N ASP A 215 -10.61 -9.37 -22.16
CA ASP A 215 -10.21 -10.72 -21.76
C ASP A 215 -9.39 -10.64 -20.46
N VAL A 216 -10.07 -10.69 -19.31
CA VAL A 216 -9.42 -10.57 -18.00
C VAL A 216 -8.40 -11.67 -17.72
N SER A 217 -8.44 -12.80 -18.45
CA SER A 217 -7.46 -13.86 -18.27
C SER A 217 -6.03 -13.44 -18.65
N THR A 218 -5.89 -12.45 -19.53
CA THR A 218 -4.57 -11.88 -19.91
C THR A 218 -4.02 -10.92 -18.86
N LEU A 219 -4.84 -10.47 -17.91
CA LEU A 219 -4.47 -9.51 -16.88
C LEU A 219 -4.11 -10.18 -15.54
N LEU A 220 -4.32 -11.48 -15.44
CA LEU A 220 -4.13 -12.24 -14.20
C LEU A 220 -2.78 -12.94 -14.16
N ALA A 221 -2.20 -13.00 -12.97
CA ALA A 221 -1.06 -13.84 -12.66
C ALA A 221 -1.45 -15.33 -12.66
N ALA A 222 -0.47 -16.21 -12.46
CA ALA A 222 -0.67 -17.67 -12.50
C ALA A 222 -1.69 -18.19 -11.48
N ASP A 223 -1.90 -17.48 -10.37
CA ASP A 223 -2.90 -17.82 -9.35
C ASP A 223 -4.34 -17.46 -9.74
N ARG A 224 -4.53 -16.75 -10.86
CA ARG A 224 -5.82 -16.30 -11.38
C ARG A 224 -6.60 -15.37 -10.44
N VAL A 225 -5.91 -14.73 -9.50
CA VAL A 225 -6.49 -13.77 -8.55
C VAL A 225 -5.82 -12.41 -8.68
N HIS A 226 -4.49 -12.39 -8.64
CA HIS A 226 -3.73 -11.16 -8.61
C HIS A 226 -3.42 -10.62 -10.01
N PRO A 227 -3.23 -9.30 -10.17
CA PRO A 227 -2.75 -8.73 -11.42
C PRO A 227 -1.37 -9.28 -11.78
N ASN A 228 -1.17 -9.61 -13.05
CA ASN A 228 0.19 -9.60 -13.63
C ASN A 228 0.58 -8.15 -14.01
N SER A 229 1.72 -7.94 -14.65
CA SER A 229 2.19 -6.59 -15.02
C SER A 229 1.20 -5.83 -15.94
N GLU A 230 0.54 -6.52 -16.87
CA GLU A 230 -0.51 -5.93 -17.72
C GLU A 230 -1.77 -5.58 -16.93
N GLY A 231 -2.15 -6.43 -15.97
CA GLY A 231 -3.24 -6.14 -15.03
C GLY A 231 -2.95 -4.95 -14.13
N ALA A 232 -1.71 -4.83 -13.64
CA ALA A 232 -1.26 -3.70 -12.83
C ALA A 232 -1.29 -2.39 -13.63
N LEU A 233 -0.80 -2.42 -14.88
CA LEU A 233 -0.90 -1.28 -15.80
C LEU A 233 -2.36 -0.89 -16.06
N ARG A 234 -3.24 -1.86 -16.28
CA ARG A 234 -4.67 -1.61 -16.48
C ARG A 234 -5.30 -0.90 -15.27
N ILE A 235 -4.99 -1.34 -14.06
CA ILE A 235 -5.48 -0.72 -12.82
C ILE A 235 -4.97 0.72 -12.72
N ALA A 236 -3.67 0.94 -12.94
CA ALA A 236 -3.05 2.26 -12.90
C ALA A 236 -3.69 3.23 -13.92
N ASP A 237 -3.83 2.82 -15.18
CA ASP A 237 -4.44 3.61 -16.26
C ASP A 237 -5.88 4.01 -15.95
N ARG A 238 -6.66 3.09 -15.37
CA ARG A 238 -8.06 3.36 -15.03
C ARG A 238 -8.15 4.31 -13.84
N MET A 239 -7.39 4.04 -12.78
CA MET A 239 -7.31 4.91 -11.62
C MET A 239 -6.87 6.34 -12.00
N GLU A 240 -5.83 6.46 -12.83
CA GLU A 240 -5.33 7.73 -13.33
C GLU A 240 -6.43 8.51 -14.06
N LYS A 241 -7.17 7.88 -14.98
CA LYS A 241 -8.28 8.51 -15.70
C LYS A 241 -9.36 9.02 -14.74
N SER A 242 -9.72 8.22 -13.73
CA SER A 242 -10.73 8.60 -12.74
C SER A 242 -10.25 9.77 -11.89
N LEU A 243 -9.03 9.72 -11.36
CA LEU A 243 -8.42 10.83 -10.61
C LEU A 243 -8.34 12.13 -11.43
N ARG A 244 -7.97 12.05 -12.72
CA ARG A 244 -7.97 13.19 -13.64
C ARG A 244 -9.36 13.77 -13.85
N SER A 245 -10.36 12.91 -14.07
CA SER A 245 -11.74 13.33 -14.27
C SER A 245 -12.34 14.03 -13.04
N LEU A 246 -11.88 13.65 -11.85
CA LEU A 246 -12.25 14.23 -10.57
C LEU A 246 -11.45 15.51 -10.26
N GLY A 247 -10.45 15.86 -11.06
CA GLY A 247 -9.59 17.03 -10.85
C GLY A 247 -8.57 16.88 -9.71
N LEU A 248 -8.33 15.64 -9.25
CA LEU A 248 -7.43 15.34 -8.12
C LEU A 248 -5.95 15.30 -8.53
N VAL A 249 -5.68 15.12 -9.82
CA VAL A 249 -4.32 15.16 -10.38
C VAL A 249 -4.29 16.03 -11.64
N ARG A 250 -3.17 16.73 -11.87
CA ARG A 250 -3.02 17.65 -13.00
C ARG A 250 -3.05 16.89 -14.31
N SER A 251 -3.84 17.33 -15.29
CA SER A 251 -3.80 16.80 -16.66
C SER A 251 -2.37 16.82 -17.22
N ALA A 252 -1.99 15.78 -17.97
CA ALA A 252 -0.73 15.79 -18.70
C ALA A 252 -0.70 17.01 -19.65
N ALA A 253 0.42 17.74 -19.63
CA ALA A 253 0.63 18.92 -20.48
C ALA A 253 0.83 18.55 -21.94
#